data_AF-A0A5P0JD10-F1
#
_entry.id   AF-A0A5P0JD10-F1
#
_cell.length_a   1.000
_cell.length_b   1.000
_cell.length_c   1.000
_cell.angle_alpha   90.00
_cell.angle_beta   90.00
_cell.angle_gamma   90.00
#
_symmetry.space_group_name_H-M   'P 1'
#
loop_
_entity.id
_entity.type
_entity.pdbx_description
1 polymer ?
#
loop_
_entity_poly.entity_id
_entity_poly.type
_entity_poly.pdbx_seq_one_letter_code
_entity_poly.pdbx_strand_id
1 'polypeptide(L)' 'MTHDNKLQVEAIKRGTVIDHIPAQIGFKLLSLFKLTETDQR' A
#
# COMPACT_ATOMS: atom_id res chain seq x y z
N MET A 1 12.61 20.18 -12.82
CA MET A 1 11.21 19.73 -12.71
C MET A 1 11.22 18.26 -12.35
N THR A 2 11.12 17.94 -11.07
CA THR A 2 11.01 16.57 -10.58
C THR A 2 9.61 16.08 -10.91
N HIS A 3 9.50 15.15 -11.86
CA HIS A 3 8.23 14.53 -12.18
C HIS A 3 7.87 13.61 -11.01
N ASP A 4 6.95 14.09 -10.17
CA ASP A 4 6.36 13.31 -9.09
C ASP A 4 5.56 12.16 -9.71
N ASN A 5 6.21 11.01 -9.91
CA ASN A 5 5.56 9.75 -10.29
C ASN A 5 4.78 9.19 -9.09
N LYS A 6 3.85 9.97 -8.55
CA LYS A 6 2.97 9.52 -7.48
C LYS A 6 1.94 8.58 -8.07
N LEU A 7 1.88 7.38 -7.51
CA LEU A 7 0.79 6.45 -7.76
C LEU A 7 -0.54 7.16 -7.49
N GLN A 8 -1.48 7.04 -8.42
CA GLN A 8 -2.86 7.47 -8.19
C GLN A 8 -3.47 6.54 -7.14
N VAL A 9 -3.40 6.97 -5.89
CA VAL A 9 -4.09 6.32 -4.77
C VAL A 9 -5.16 7.25 -4.26
N GLU A 10 -6.31 6.69 -3.89
CA GLU A 10 -7.33 7.45 -3.20
C GLU A 10 -6.79 7.89 -1.84
N ALA A 11 -7.06 9.15 -1.47
CA ALA A 11 -6.72 9.63 -0.15
C ALA A 11 -7.53 8.85 0.89
N ILE A 12 -6.85 8.17 1.82
CA ILE A 12 -7.52 7.46 2.90
C ILE A 12 -7.90 8.43 4.03
N LYS A 13 -9.14 8.33 4.53
CA LYS A 13 -9.62 9.16 5.65
C LYS A 13 -8.97 8.78 6.99
N ARG A 14 -8.74 7.47 7.21
CA ARG A 14 -8.10 6.91 8.41
C ARG A 14 -7.48 5.56 8.08
N GLY A 15 -6.18 5.41 8.31
CA GLY A 15 -5.43 4.17 8.05
C GLY A 15 -3.94 4.46 7.93
N THR A 16 -3.18 3.48 7.45
CA THR A 16 -1.72 3.59 7.29
C THR A 16 -1.35 3.37 5.83
N VAL A 17 -0.54 4.27 5.27
CA VAL A 17 0.08 4.11 3.96
C VAL A 17 1.49 3.56 4.15
N ILE A 18 1.75 2.36 3.63
CA ILE A 18 3.09 1.76 3.62
C ILE A 18 3.73 2.10 2.28
N ASP A 19 4.59 3.11 2.29
CA ASP A 19 5.31 3.58 1.10
C ASP A 19 6.68 2.91 0.96
N HIS A 20 7.30 3.03 -0.22
CA HIS A 20 8.65 2.54 -0.54
C HIS A 20 8.87 1.02 -0.37
N ILE A 21 7.86 0.21 -0.69
CA ILE A 21 8.00 -1.25 -0.73
C ILE A 21 8.86 -1.64 -1.95
N PRO A 22 9.93 -2.44 -1.78
CA PRO A 22 10.69 -2.94 -2.92
C PRO A 22 9.82 -3.76 -3.89
N ALA A 23 10.18 -3.77 -5.17
CA ALA A 23 9.45 -4.53 -6.17
C ALA A 23 9.29 -6.00 -5.77
N GLN A 24 8.12 -6.58 -6.05
CA GLN A 24 7.75 -7.98 -5.72
C GLN A 24 7.57 -8.31 -4.23
N ILE A 25 7.80 -7.36 -3.30
CA ILE A 25 7.65 -7.62 -1.86
C ILE A 25 6.22 -7.39 -1.35
N GLY A 26 5.45 -6.53 -2.03
CA GLY A 26 4.09 -6.15 -1.59
C GLY A 26 3.17 -7.36 -1.33
N PHE A 27 3.12 -8.32 -2.26
CA PHE A 27 2.30 -9.53 -2.09
C PHE A 27 2.75 -10.40 -0.91
N LYS A 28 4.06 -10.46 -0.64
CA LYS A 28 4.60 -11.21 0.50
C LYS A 28 4.15 -10.59 1.83
N LEU A 29 4.12 -9.25 1.92
CA LEU A 29 3.64 -8.55 3.11
C LEU A 29 2.14 -8.81 3.34
N LEU A 30 1.32 -8.76 2.28
CA LEU A 30 -0.12 -9.04 2.36
C LEU A 30 -0.39 -10.43 2.95
N SER A 31 0.34 -11.46 2.48
CA SER A 31 0.15 -12.84 2.94
C SER A 31 0.73 -13.11 4.33
N LEU A 32 1.96 -12.67 4.62
CA LEU A 32 2.63 -12.96 5.90
C LEU A 32 1.90 -12.32 7.08
N PHE A 33 1.41 -11.10 6.90
CA PHE A 33 0.75 -10.33 7.96
C PHE A 33 -0.78 -10.36 7.83
N LYS A 34 -1.33 -11.16 6.92
CA LYS A 34 -2.77 -11.32 6.72
C LYS A 34 -3.49 -9.97 6.53
N LEU A 35 -2.86 -9.02 5.84
CA LEU A 35 -3.37 -7.65 5.69
C LEU A 35 -4.64 -7.57 4.81
N THR A 36 -4.98 -8.67 4.13
CA THR A 36 -6.22 -8.83 3.37
C THR A 36 -7.33 -9.51 4.17
N GLU A 37 -7.05 -10.05 5.37
CA GLU A 37 -8.04 -10.67 6.26
C GLU A 37 -8.72 -9.59 7.14
N THR A 38 -9.34 -8.61 6.49
CA THR A 38 -10.13 -7.55 7.14
C THR A 38 -11.51 -7.46 6.49
N ASP A 39 -12.55 -7.30 7.32
CA ASP A 39 -13.92 -7.10 6.85
C ASP A 39 -14.20 -5.66 6.39
N GLN A 40 -13.20 -4.78 6.44
CA GLN A 40 -13.29 -3.40 5.99
C GLN A 40 -12.92 -3.30 4.51
N ARG A 41 -13.88 -2.87 3.67
CA ARG A 41 -13.70 -2.55 2.25
C ARG A 41 -13.87 -1.07 2.01
#